data_AF-A0A9W6UMM3-F1
#
_entry.id   AF-A0A9W6UMM3-F1
#
_cell.length_a   1.000
_cell.length_b   1.000
_cell.length_c   1.000
_cell.angle_alpha   90.00
_cell.angle_beta   90.00
_cell.angle_gamma   90.00
#
_symmetry.space_group_name_H-M   'P 1'
#
loop_
_entity.id
_entity.type
_entity.pdbx_description
1 polymer ?
#
loop_
_entity_poly.entity_id
_entity_poly.type
_entity_poly.pdbx_seq_one_letter_code
_entity_poly.pdbx_strand_id
1 'polypeptide(L)'
;MPSTEQDGKRPESLDSLRSIWAAGGQPQPVPPWYRRLTRVQVGVAAGCLAALLAGYLAIRSVDSGTVRHEVALPSEFAGLPRVAEAQDLATLRASYERQDARHYVPWKVQVQGYGQPGATGLWESELVAVAMESRGSVPDASRAATELLGGYSPDGGSLRDGTPVDGMRTYPPGPLNGALACATLGGPGEEYAACAWADGNTMGVLFDRTGELTAEQLAARTSELRTVTEQPA
;
A
#
# COMPACT_ATOMS: atom_id res chain seq x y z
N MET A 1 23.13 -49.17 -17.91
CA MET A 1 24.12 -48.82 -18.94
C MET A 1 23.40 -48.10 -20.08
N PRO A 2 23.91 -47.01 -20.67
CA PRO A 2 24.78 -45.95 -20.15
C PRO A 2 24.16 -44.54 -20.34
N SER A 3 24.81 -43.57 -19.69
CA SER A 3 24.53 -42.13 -19.65
C SER A 3 24.78 -41.43 -20.99
N THR A 4 23.98 -40.42 -21.34
CA THR A 4 24.34 -39.42 -22.35
C THR A 4 24.89 -38.18 -21.67
N GLU A 5 26.21 -38.05 -21.75
CA GLU A 5 27.02 -36.89 -21.39
C GLU A 5 26.98 -35.87 -22.54
N GLN A 6 26.76 -34.60 -22.20
CA GLN A 6 26.91 -33.46 -23.09
C GLN A 6 28.40 -33.26 -23.42
N ASP A 7 28.74 -33.05 -24.69
CA ASP A 7 30.01 -32.42 -25.04
C ASP A 7 29.76 -31.17 -25.89
N GLY A 8 30.12 -30.02 -25.31
CA GLY A 8 29.95 -28.70 -25.88
C GLY A 8 31.10 -28.35 -26.81
N LYS A 9 30.82 -28.23 -28.11
CA LYS A 9 31.77 -27.61 -29.05
C LYS A 9 31.63 -26.09 -29.02
N ARG A 10 32.48 -25.44 -28.24
CA ARG A 10 32.86 -24.03 -28.45
C ARG A 10 33.59 -23.92 -29.80
N PRO A 11 33.28 -22.93 -30.66
CA PRO A 11 34.12 -22.63 -31.79
C PRO A 11 35.35 -21.84 -31.30
N GLU A 12 36.47 -22.53 -31.12
CA GLU A 12 37.80 -21.92 -30.99
C GLU A 12 38.46 -21.82 -32.37
N SER A 13 38.58 -20.60 -32.89
CA SER A 13 39.82 -20.08 -33.52
C SER A 13 39.53 -18.79 -34.28
N LEU A 14 40.43 -17.81 -34.12
CA LEU A 14 40.45 -16.58 -34.91
C LEU A 14 40.68 -16.83 -36.41
N ASP A 15 41.16 -18.03 -36.78
CA ASP A 15 41.34 -18.46 -38.16
C ASP A 15 40.02 -18.70 -38.90
N SER A 16 38.96 -19.09 -38.18
CA SER A 16 37.60 -19.17 -38.72
C SER A 16 37.12 -17.80 -39.23
N LEU A 17 37.40 -16.73 -38.47
CA LEU A 17 36.98 -15.38 -38.84
C LEU A 17 37.82 -14.79 -39.98
N ARG A 18 39.08 -15.18 -40.14
CA ARG A 18 39.93 -14.72 -41.25
C ARG A 18 39.55 -15.35 -42.60
N SER A 19 39.04 -16.58 -42.60
CA SER A 19 38.60 -17.24 -43.85
C SER A 19 37.37 -16.57 -44.49
N ILE A 20 36.51 -15.93 -43.68
CA ILE A 20 35.33 -15.19 -44.14
C ILE A 20 35.72 -13.89 -44.88
N TRP A 21 36.86 -13.28 -44.54
CA TRP A 21 37.34 -12.04 -45.16
C TRP A 21 38.30 -12.28 -46.35
N ALA A 22 38.93 -13.46 -46.42
CA ALA A 22 39.86 -13.81 -47.51
C ALA A 22 39.15 -14.30 -48.78
N ALA A 23 37.90 -14.77 -48.68
CA ALA A 23 37.08 -15.06 -49.85
C ALA A 23 36.41 -13.76 -50.32
N GLY A 24 36.93 -13.14 -51.38
CA GLY A 24 36.38 -11.96 -52.04
C GLY A 24 35.00 -12.20 -52.68
N GLY A 25 34.01 -12.55 -51.85
CA GLY A 25 32.61 -12.69 -52.22
C GLY A 25 31.94 -11.32 -52.23
N GLN A 26 31.25 -11.01 -53.32
CA GLN A 26 30.46 -9.80 -53.49
C GLN A 26 29.61 -9.49 -52.24
N PRO A 27 29.43 -8.21 -51.87
CA PRO A 27 28.56 -7.84 -50.76
C PRO A 27 27.18 -8.46 -50.99
N GLN A 28 26.73 -9.30 -50.06
CA GLN A 28 25.39 -9.86 -50.14
C GLN A 28 24.38 -8.70 -50.16
N PRO A 29 23.37 -8.74 -51.05
CA PRO A 29 22.34 -7.72 -51.08
C PRO A 29 21.63 -7.70 -49.73
N VAL A 30 21.67 -6.53 -49.07
CA VAL A 30 20.98 -6.29 -47.80
C VAL A 30 19.50 -6.66 -47.98
N PRO A 31 18.90 -7.50 -47.11
CA PRO A 31 17.51 -7.92 -47.24
C PRO A 31 16.55 -6.71 -47.38
N PRO A 32 15.57 -6.75 -48.28
CA PRO A 32 14.79 -5.55 -48.68
C PRO A 32 13.79 -5.04 -47.64
N TRP A 33 13.64 -5.70 -46.49
CA TRP A 33 12.58 -5.40 -45.51
C TRP A 33 12.71 -4.01 -44.88
N TYR A 34 13.90 -3.39 -44.89
CA TYR A 34 14.10 -2.03 -44.37
C TYR A 34 13.66 -0.92 -45.35
N ARG A 35 13.43 -1.21 -46.63
CA ARG A 35 13.15 -0.19 -47.67
C ARG A 35 11.69 0.27 -47.79
N ARG A 36 10.79 -0.14 -46.89
CA ARG A 36 9.35 0.18 -47.00
C ARG A 36 8.72 0.74 -45.73
N LEU A 37 9.48 1.40 -44.86
CA LEU A 37 8.85 2.27 -43.88
C LEU A 37 8.40 3.55 -44.58
N THR A 38 7.10 3.62 -44.88
CA THR A 38 6.51 4.85 -45.43
C THR A 38 6.58 5.95 -44.36
N ARG A 39 6.73 7.22 -44.77
CA ARG A 39 6.76 8.36 -43.82
C ARG A 39 5.55 8.36 -42.86
N VAL A 40 4.44 7.79 -43.31
CA VAL A 40 3.23 7.56 -42.51
C VAL A 40 3.48 6.58 -41.35
N GLN A 41 4.17 5.46 -41.57
CA GLN A 41 4.49 4.49 -40.51
C GLN A 41 5.47 5.04 -39.47
N VAL A 42 6.44 5.85 -39.91
CA VAL A 42 7.36 6.57 -39.00
C VAL A 42 6.59 7.62 -38.19
N GLY A 43 5.67 8.35 -38.82
CA GLY A 43 4.81 9.32 -38.15
C GLY A 43 3.89 8.69 -37.10
N VAL A 44 3.30 7.52 -37.40
CA VAL A 44 2.46 6.77 -36.45
C VAL A 44 3.29 6.26 -35.28
N ALA A 45 4.46 5.66 -35.53
CA ALA A 45 5.32 5.16 -34.46
C ALA A 45 5.81 6.31 -33.54
N ALA A 46 6.25 7.42 -34.12
CA ALA A 46 6.66 8.61 -33.36
C ALA A 46 5.49 9.23 -32.57
N GLY A 47 4.30 9.29 -33.17
CA GLY A 47 3.08 9.76 -32.50
C GLY A 47 2.68 8.89 -31.32
N CYS A 48 2.70 7.57 -31.47
CA CYS A 48 2.45 6.63 -30.38
C CYS A 48 3.49 6.77 -29.26
N LEU A 49 4.77 6.89 -29.61
CA LEU A 49 5.83 7.07 -28.62
C LEU A 49 5.69 8.38 -27.86
N ALA A 50 5.36 9.48 -28.56
CA ALA A 50 5.09 10.77 -27.93
C ALA A 50 3.85 10.73 -27.04
N ALA A 51 2.78 10.05 -27.44
CA ALA A 51 1.57 9.87 -26.63
C ALA A 51 1.84 9.02 -25.38
N LEU A 52 2.64 7.95 -25.51
CA LEU A 52 3.07 7.13 -24.37
C LEU A 52 4.00 7.92 -23.44
N LEU A 53 4.92 8.71 -23.98
CA LEU A 53 5.80 9.56 -23.18
C LEU A 53 5.00 10.66 -22.46
N ALA A 54 4.05 11.29 -23.14
CA ALA A 54 3.18 12.31 -22.57
C ALA A 54 2.26 11.70 -21.50
N GLY A 55 1.70 10.52 -21.73
CA GLY A 55 0.95 9.77 -20.72
C GLY A 55 1.80 9.41 -19.51
N TYR A 56 3.03 8.93 -19.75
CA TYR A 56 3.99 8.61 -18.69
C TYR A 56 4.40 9.86 -17.88
N LEU A 57 4.66 10.98 -18.53
CA LEU A 57 5.00 12.25 -17.90
C LEU A 57 3.81 12.86 -17.16
N ALA A 58 2.59 12.74 -17.69
CA ALA A 58 1.37 13.18 -17.01
C ALA A 58 1.17 12.39 -15.70
N ILE A 59 1.30 11.05 -15.74
CA ILE A 59 1.23 10.19 -14.56
C ILE A 59 2.33 10.59 -13.54
N ARG A 60 3.57 10.79 -14.00
CA ARG A 60 4.69 11.22 -13.14
C ARG A 60 4.53 12.63 -12.57
N SER A 61 3.89 13.55 -13.29
CA SER A 61 3.70 14.93 -12.82
C SER A 61 2.66 15.03 -11.71
N VAL A 62 1.63 14.19 -11.74
CA VAL A 62 0.64 14.08 -10.65
C VAL A 62 1.31 13.56 -9.36
N ASP A 63 2.31 12.69 -9.50
CA ASP A 63 3.06 12.11 -8.38
C ASP A 63 4.08 13.08 -7.74
N SER A 64 4.39 14.19 -8.41
CA SER A 64 5.40 15.17 -7.93
C SER A 64 4.83 16.27 -7.02
N GLY A 65 3.51 16.30 -6.81
CA GLY A 65 2.81 17.32 -6.01
C GLY A 65 2.22 16.84 -4.68
N THR A 66 2.23 15.53 -4.40
CA THR A 66 1.72 14.98 -3.15
C THR A 66 2.80 15.06 -2.07
N VAL A 67 2.58 15.94 -1.09
CA VAL A 67 3.37 15.97 0.15
C VAL A 67 3.26 14.58 0.78
N ARG A 68 4.40 13.91 0.93
CA ARG A 68 4.45 12.63 1.63
C ARG A 68 4.39 12.88 3.12
N HIS A 69 3.69 12.00 3.82
CA HIS A 69 3.62 12.02 5.26
C HIS A 69 4.37 10.83 5.84
N GLU A 70 5.11 11.08 6.91
CA GLU A 70 5.52 10.06 7.86
C GLU A 70 4.47 9.95 8.97
N VAL A 71 4.37 8.74 9.51
CA VAL A 71 3.50 8.39 10.62
C VAL A 71 4.32 8.31 11.89
N ALA A 72 3.90 9.01 12.94
CA ALA A 72 4.46 8.88 14.28
C ALA A 72 3.33 8.96 15.31
N LEU A 73 2.99 7.81 15.94
CA LEU A 73 1.96 7.81 16.97
C LEU A 73 2.44 8.57 18.22
N PRO A 74 1.62 9.48 18.79
CA PRO A 74 2.03 10.31 19.92
C PRO A 74 2.22 9.51 21.22
N SER A 75 2.92 10.10 22.19
CA SER A 75 3.11 9.51 23.54
C SER A 75 1.89 9.64 24.45
N GLU A 76 0.93 10.47 24.08
CA GLU A 76 -0.35 10.65 24.75
C GLU A 76 -1.40 10.98 23.69
N PHE A 77 -2.64 10.54 23.92
CA PHE A 77 -3.74 10.84 23.03
C PHE A 77 -5.06 10.86 23.81
N ALA A 78 -5.93 11.84 23.52
CA ALA A 78 -7.20 12.03 24.23
C ALA A 78 -7.09 12.10 25.78
N GLY A 79 -5.96 12.57 26.30
CA GLY A 79 -5.68 12.61 27.75
C GLY A 79 -5.24 11.27 28.35
N LEU A 80 -5.06 10.24 27.52
CA LEU A 80 -4.59 8.93 27.92
C LEU A 80 -3.09 8.78 27.58
N PRO A 81 -2.25 8.39 28.54
CA PRO A 81 -0.85 8.08 28.26
C PRO A 81 -0.73 6.83 27.38
N ARG A 82 0.39 6.77 26.66
CA ARG A 82 0.85 5.57 25.96
C ARG A 82 0.94 4.39 26.93
N VAL A 83 0.26 3.31 26.62
CA VAL A 83 0.38 2.04 27.34
C VAL A 83 1.77 1.44 27.09
N ALA A 84 2.38 0.91 28.16
CA ALA A 84 3.65 0.22 28.07
C ALA A 84 3.54 -0.96 27.09
N GLU A 85 4.55 -1.09 26.23
CA GLU A 85 4.57 -2.16 25.23
C GLU A 85 4.63 -3.52 25.92
N ALA A 86 3.63 -4.36 25.65
CA ALA A 86 3.55 -5.73 26.11
C ALA A 86 3.45 -6.71 24.93
N GLN A 87 3.53 -8.00 25.24
CA GLN A 87 3.60 -9.06 24.23
C GLN A 87 2.37 -9.10 23.29
N ASP A 88 1.20 -8.69 23.78
CA ASP A 88 -0.04 -8.64 23.01
C ASP A 88 -0.05 -7.50 21.97
N LEU A 89 0.40 -6.29 22.31
CA LEU A 89 0.60 -5.19 21.37
C LEU A 89 1.66 -5.53 20.30
N ALA A 90 2.75 -6.18 20.71
CA ALA A 90 3.75 -6.68 19.77
C ALA A 90 3.20 -7.76 18.83
N THR A 91 2.35 -8.65 19.34
CA THR A 91 1.66 -9.68 18.55
C THR A 91 0.69 -9.05 17.54
N LEU A 92 -0.04 -8.01 17.96
CA LEU A 92 -0.93 -7.24 17.08
C LEU A 92 -0.14 -6.53 15.97
N ARG A 93 1.01 -5.91 16.29
CA ARG A 93 1.89 -5.34 15.25
C ARG A 93 2.33 -6.39 14.25
N ALA A 94 2.80 -7.54 14.74
CA ALA A 94 3.22 -8.64 13.88
C ALA A 94 2.08 -9.24 13.05
N SER A 95 0.81 -9.15 13.47
CA SER A 95 -0.32 -9.57 12.63
C SER A 95 -0.55 -8.59 11.48
N TYR A 96 -0.50 -7.28 11.74
CA TYR A 96 -0.60 -6.26 10.69
C TYR A 96 0.56 -6.35 9.69
N GLU A 97 1.79 -6.50 10.17
CA GLU A 97 2.97 -6.66 9.29
C GLU A 97 2.86 -7.92 8.40
N ARG A 98 2.32 -9.03 8.93
CA ARG A 98 2.09 -10.26 8.14
C ARG A 98 0.97 -10.11 7.12
N GLN A 99 -0.09 -9.37 7.46
CA GLN A 99 -1.15 -9.05 6.53
C GLN A 99 -0.62 -8.14 5.42
N ASP A 100 0.22 -7.17 5.80
CA ASP A 100 0.82 -6.22 4.89
C ASP A 100 1.84 -6.84 3.93
N ALA A 101 2.61 -7.84 4.36
CA ALA A 101 3.58 -8.55 3.52
C ALA A 101 2.97 -9.18 2.24
N ARG A 102 1.64 -9.19 2.11
CA ARG A 102 0.90 -9.62 0.92
C ARG A 102 0.75 -8.52 -0.14
N HIS A 103 1.04 -7.26 0.20
CA HIS A 103 0.99 -6.12 -0.72
C HIS A 103 2.31 -5.94 -1.47
N TYR A 104 2.24 -5.41 -2.70
CA TYR A 104 3.41 -5.17 -3.56
C TYR A 104 4.31 -4.03 -3.09
N VAL A 105 3.82 -3.16 -2.20
CA VAL A 105 4.58 -2.05 -1.62
C VAL A 105 4.62 -2.27 -0.11
N PRO A 106 5.81 -2.29 0.52
CA PRO A 106 5.92 -2.49 1.96
C PRO A 106 5.36 -1.28 2.72
N TRP A 107 4.65 -1.56 3.81
CA TRP A 107 4.19 -0.56 4.77
C TRP A 107 4.97 -0.70 6.07
N LYS A 108 5.34 0.44 6.66
CA LYS A 108 5.83 0.46 8.04
C LYS A 108 4.63 0.62 8.95
N VAL A 109 4.48 -0.33 9.88
CA VAL A 109 3.35 -0.40 10.80
C VAL A 109 3.77 0.10 12.18
N GLN A 110 2.94 0.97 12.76
CA GLN A 110 2.99 1.32 14.18
C GLN A 110 1.69 0.92 14.84
N VAL A 111 1.79 0.33 16.02
CA VAL A 111 0.65 -0.05 16.86
C VAL A 111 0.87 0.53 18.23
N GLN A 112 -0.15 1.19 18.76
CA GLN A 112 -0.12 1.78 20.08
C GLN A 112 -1.46 1.67 20.81
N GLY A 113 -1.39 1.25 22.08
CA GLY A 113 -2.50 1.37 23.03
C GLY A 113 -2.40 2.67 23.86
N TYR A 114 -3.54 3.26 24.20
CA TYR A 114 -3.67 4.36 25.15
C TYR A 114 -4.68 3.96 26.23
N GLY A 115 -4.36 4.22 27.49
CA GLY A 115 -5.18 3.80 28.63
C GLY A 115 -4.79 4.53 29.90
N GLN A 116 -5.46 4.22 31.01
CA GLN A 116 -5.21 4.88 32.29
C GLN A 116 -3.74 4.74 32.76
N PRO A 117 -3.24 5.66 33.59
CA PRO A 117 -1.91 5.54 34.17
C PRO A 117 -1.71 4.18 34.87
N GLY A 118 -0.66 3.45 34.46
CA GLY A 118 -0.36 2.12 34.97
C GLY A 118 -0.93 0.96 34.14
N ALA A 119 -1.73 1.25 33.11
CA ALA A 119 -2.18 0.25 32.14
C ALA A 119 -0.98 -0.39 31.39
N THR A 120 -1.08 -1.70 31.16
CA THR A 120 -0.09 -2.54 30.52
C THR A 120 -0.73 -3.43 29.46
N GLY A 121 -0.20 -3.36 28.24
CA GLY A 121 -0.69 -4.18 27.12
C GLY A 121 -2.04 -3.78 26.52
N LEU A 122 -2.47 -4.61 25.58
CA LEU A 122 -3.62 -4.37 24.72
C LEU A 122 -4.94 -4.40 25.51
N TRP A 123 -5.08 -5.30 26.49
CA TRP A 123 -6.35 -5.50 27.21
C TRP A 123 -6.73 -4.35 28.15
N GLU A 124 -5.75 -3.61 28.64
CA GLU A 124 -5.94 -2.45 29.52
C GLU A 124 -5.93 -1.13 28.72
N SER A 125 -5.80 -1.21 27.39
CA SER A 125 -5.92 -0.05 26.50
C SER A 125 -7.39 0.29 26.26
N GLU A 126 -7.76 1.54 26.47
CA GLU A 126 -9.08 2.08 26.13
C GLU A 126 -9.16 2.43 24.64
N LEU A 127 -8.07 2.96 24.08
CA LEU A 127 -7.94 3.23 22.65
C LEU A 127 -6.77 2.45 22.07
N VAL A 128 -6.95 1.92 20.87
CA VAL A 128 -5.87 1.25 20.13
C VAL A 128 -5.75 1.88 18.76
N ALA A 129 -4.59 2.48 18.47
CA ALA A 129 -4.26 3.05 17.19
C ALA A 129 -3.31 2.13 16.43
N VAL A 130 -3.62 1.90 15.16
CA VAL A 130 -2.72 1.30 14.19
C VAL A 130 -2.53 2.31 13.07
N ALA A 131 -1.30 2.68 12.77
CA ALA A 131 -1.00 3.64 11.73
C ALA A 131 0.12 3.10 10.84
N MET A 132 -0.03 3.32 9.55
CA MET A 132 0.80 2.71 8.52
C MET A 132 1.21 3.77 7.50
N GLU A 133 2.48 3.73 7.10
CA GLU A 133 3.03 4.56 6.03
C GLU A 133 3.66 3.69 4.95
N SER A 134 3.59 4.13 3.70
CA SER A 134 4.27 3.50 2.58
C SER A 134 5.10 4.49 1.78
N ARG A 135 6.05 3.94 1.01
CA ARG A 135 6.72 4.69 -0.07
C ARG A 135 5.88 4.78 -1.35
N GLY A 136 4.85 3.95 -1.46
CA GLY A 136 3.87 3.99 -2.54
C GLY A 136 2.71 4.93 -2.22
N SER A 137 1.67 4.88 -3.05
CA SER A 137 0.45 5.63 -2.85
C SER A 137 -0.74 4.69 -2.57
N VAL A 138 -1.75 5.22 -1.89
CA VAL A 138 -3.08 4.64 -1.74
C VAL A 138 -3.91 5.07 -2.95
N PRO A 139 -4.14 4.21 -3.95
CA PRO A 139 -4.82 4.60 -5.18
C PRO A 139 -6.31 4.91 -4.99
N ASP A 140 -6.95 4.28 -3.99
CA ASP A 140 -8.35 4.50 -3.64
C ASP A 140 -8.48 4.55 -2.11
N ALA A 141 -8.46 5.78 -1.57
CA ALA A 141 -8.52 6.01 -0.13
C ALA A 141 -9.81 5.49 0.51
N SER A 142 -10.95 5.67 -0.16
CA SER A 142 -12.26 5.22 0.34
C SER A 142 -12.31 3.70 0.46
N ARG A 143 -11.82 3.01 -0.58
CA ARG A 143 -11.71 1.56 -0.56
C ARG A 143 -10.71 1.08 0.48
N ALA A 144 -9.54 1.71 0.59
CA ALA A 144 -8.53 1.32 1.57
C ALA A 144 -9.03 1.49 3.02
N ALA A 145 -9.69 2.61 3.34
CA ALA A 145 -10.27 2.84 4.66
C ALA A 145 -11.33 1.78 5.01
N THR A 146 -12.22 1.44 4.07
CA THR A 146 -13.24 0.40 4.30
C THR A 146 -12.67 -1.01 4.34
N GLU A 147 -11.63 -1.32 3.54
CA GLU A 147 -10.90 -2.59 3.60
C GLU A 147 -10.12 -2.76 4.92
N LEU A 148 -9.61 -1.67 5.52
CA LEU A 148 -8.95 -1.70 6.82
C LEU A 148 -9.88 -2.03 7.98
N LEU A 149 -11.15 -1.65 7.87
CA LEU A 149 -12.17 -2.12 8.81
C LEU A 149 -12.48 -3.60 8.61
N GLY A 150 -11.96 -4.24 7.55
CA GLY A 150 -12.05 -5.66 7.19
C GLY A 150 -12.91 -5.94 5.94
N GLY A 151 -13.28 -4.89 5.22
CA GLY A 151 -13.85 -4.92 3.87
C GLY A 151 -15.31 -5.33 3.80
N TYR A 152 -16.01 -4.87 2.77
CA TYR A 152 -17.37 -5.32 2.45
C TYR A 152 -17.35 -6.84 2.20
N SER A 153 -18.03 -7.64 3.02
CA SER A 153 -18.54 -8.91 2.52
C SER A 153 -19.53 -8.61 1.39
N PRO A 154 -19.73 -9.50 0.39
CA PRO A 154 -20.72 -9.30 -0.67
C PRO A 154 -22.14 -9.01 -0.14
N ASP A 155 -22.38 -9.39 1.11
CA ASP A 155 -23.66 -9.29 1.83
C ASP A 155 -23.71 -8.03 2.72
N GLY A 156 -22.58 -7.32 2.86
CA GLY A 156 -22.46 -5.99 3.46
C GLY A 156 -22.51 -5.91 4.99
N GLY A 157 -22.54 -7.04 5.71
CA GLY A 157 -22.77 -7.06 7.16
C GLY A 157 -21.64 -7.66 8.02
N SER A 158 -20.51 -8.06 7.44
CA SER A 158 -19.43 -8.70 8.21
C SER A 158 -18.05 -8.56 7.58
N LEU A 159 -17.02 -8.74 8.40
CA LEU A 159 -15.61 -8.85 8.03
C LEU A 159 -15.32 -10.23 7.44
N ARG A 160 -14.14 -10.38 6.83
CA ARG A 160 -13.68 -11.66 6.25
C ARG A 160 -13.61 -12.82 7.25
N ASP A 161 -13.42 -12.53 8.53
CA ASP A 161 -13.40 -13.53 9.60
C ASP A 161 -14.79 -13.82 10.19
N GLY A 162 -15.83 -13.19 9.65
CA GLY A 162 -17.22 -13.33 10.09
C GLY A 162 -17.63 -12.34 11.19
N THR A 163 -16.73 -11.46 11.64
CA THR A 163 -17.05 -10.41 12.61
C THR A 163 -18.14 -9.50 12.07
N PRO A 164 -19.28 -9.30 12.76
CA PRO A 164 -20.32 -8.42 12.28
C PRO A 164 -19.84 -6.97 12.18
N VAL A 165 -20.35 -6.26 11.18
CA VAL A 165 -20.14 -4.83 10.96
C VAL A 165 -21.49 -4.15 10.90
N ASP A 166 -21.68 -3.15 11.74
CA ASP A 166 -22.89 -2.35 11.73
C ASP A 166 -22.59 -0.85 11.64
N GLY A 167 -23.57 -0.09 11.13
CA GLY A 167 -23.54 1.36 11.15
C GLY A 167 -22.41 2.00 10.36
N MET A 168 -21.84 1.30 9.36
CA MET A 168 -20.71 1.82 8.59
C MET A 168 -21.07 3.13 7.88
N ARG A 169 -20.28 4.17 8.15
CA ARG A 169 -20.48 5.52 7.63
C ARG A 169 -19.17 6.20 7.33
N THR A 170 -19.18 7.06 6.32
CA THR A 170 -18.06 7.95 6.03
C THR A 170 -18.20 9.27 6.77
N TYR A 171 -17.07 9.84 7.16
CA TYR A 171 -16.96 11.09 7.89
C TYR A 171 -15.97 12.03 7.17
N PRO A 172 -16.01 13.35 7.45
CA PRO A 172 -14.98 14.25 6.95
C PRO A 172 -13.59 13.75 7.34
N PRO A 173 -12.67 13.55 6.38
CA PRO A 173 -11.41 12.87 6.67
C PRO A 173 -10.43 13.70 7.50
N GLY A 174 -10.64 15.01 7.63
CA GLY A 174 -9.73 15.92 8.33
C GLY A 174 -8.78 16.64 7.37
N PRO A 175 -7.66 17.20 7.88
CA PRO A 175 -6.87 18.21 7.17
C PRO A 175 -6.09 17.68 5.96
N LEU A 176 -5.84 16.37 5.91
CA LEU A 176 -5.04 15.76 4.84
C LEU A 176 -5.90 15.24 3.67
N ASN A 177 -7.21 15.47 3.66
CA ASN A 177 -8.14 14.84 2.72
C ASN A 177 -8.08 13.29 2.82
N GLY A 178 -8.40 12.61 1.73
CA GLY A 178 -8.53 11.16 1.68
C GLY A 178 -9.91 10.68 2.12
N ALA A 179 -9.96 9.61 2.90
CA ALA A 179 -11.20 9.02 3.39
C ALA A 179 -11.10 8.68 4.88
N LEU A 180 -12.23 8.78 5.56
CA LEU A 180 -12.44 8.32 6.92
C LEU A 180 -13.77 7.58 6.96
N ALA A 181 -13.74 6.32 7.38
CA ALA A 181 -14.91 5.48 7.56
C ALA A 181 -14.92 4.93 8.98
N CYS A 182 -16.09 4.88 9.60
CA CYS A 182 -16.27 4.29 10.92
C CYS A 182 -17.41 3.28 10.90
N ALA A 183 -17.32 2.29 11.77
CA ALA A 183 -18.33 1.27 11.97
C ALA A 183 -18.28 0.76 13.41
N THR A 184 -19.33 0.07 13.83
CA THR A 184 -19.30 -0.79 15.01
C THR A 184 -18.92 -2.20 14.56
N LEU A 185 -17.94 -2.80 15.22
CA LEU A 185 -17.46 -4.15 14.97
C LEU A 185 -17.82 -5.05 16.14
N GLY A 186 -18.09 -6.34 15.87
CA GLY A 186 -18.36 -7.33 16.91
C GLY A 186 -19.82 -7.79 16.96
N GLY A 187 -20.07 -8.83 17.75
CA GLY A 187 -21.42 -9.35 17.99
C GLY A 187 -22.06 -8.73 19.24
N PRO A 188 -23.37 -8.95 19.46
CA PRO A 188 -24.08 -8.39 20.61
C PRO A 188 -23.38 -8.66 21.94
N GLY A 189 -23.02 -7.59 22.66
CA GLY A 189 -22.30 -7.65 23.95
C GLY A 189 -20.78 -7.61 23.87
N GLU A 190 -20.19 -7.62 22.66
CA GLU A 190 -18.75 -7.44 22.41
C GLU A 190 -18.50 -6.39 21.31
N GLU A 191 -19.43 -5.44 21.18
CA GLU A 191 -19.40 -4.38 20.19
C GLU A 191 -18.35 -3.32 20.57
N TYR A 192 -17.55 -2.91 19.59
CA TYR A 192 -16.62 -1.80 19.74
C TYR A 192 -16.61 -0.93 18.49
N ALA A 193 -16.46 0.38 18.68
CA ALA A 193 -16.38 1.30 17.56
C ALA A 193 -14.97 1.27 16.95
N ALA A 194 -14.91 1.34 15.62
CA ALA A 194 -13.66 1.41 14.87
C ALA A 194 -13.77 2.47 13.77
N CYS A 195 -12.71 3.24 13.58
CA CYS A 195 -12.60 4.23 12.52
C CYS A 195 -11.30 4.05 11.78
N ALA A 196 -11.37 3.87 10.47
CA ALA A 196 -10.21 3.75 9.60
C ALA A 196 -10.09 4.95 8.67
N TRP A 197 -8.85 5.37 8.44
CA TRP A 197 -8.53 6.41 7.49
C TRP A 197 -7.53 5.93 6.46
N ALA A 198 -7.54 6.59 5.31
CA ALA A 198 -6.49 6.47 4.33
C ALA A 198 -6.37 7.77 3.54
N ASP A 199 -5.15 8.15 3.20
CA ASP A 199 -4.83 9.28 2.33
C ASP A 199 -3.46 9.08 1.70
N GLY A 200 -3.20 9.67 0.53
CA GLY A 200 -1.87 9.80 -0.05
C GLY A 200 -1.00 8.54 0.07
N ASN A 201 -0.12 8.50 1.06
CA ASN A 201 0.79 7.39 1.37
C ASN A 201 0.62 6.80 2.80
N THR A 202 -0.45 7.16 3.51
CA THR A 202 -0.71 6.79 4.90
C THR A 202 -2.11 6.21 5.07
N MET A 203 -2.26 5.31 6.03
CA MET A 203 -3.56 4.79 6.44
C MET A 203 -3.50 4.24 7.85
N GLY A 204 -4.65 3.99 8.47
CA GLY A 204 -4.68 3.43 9.81
C GLY A 204 -6.08 3.20 10.32
N VAL A 205 -6.17 2.72 11.56
CA VAL A 205 -7.40 2.48 12.28
C VAL A 205 -7.26 2.87 13.74
N LEU A 206 -8.31 3.45 14.31
CA LEU A 206 -8.49 3.71 15.73
C LEU A 206 -9.67 2.88 16.23
N PHE A 207 -9.43 2.11 17.28
CA PHE A 207 -10.46 1.32 17.97
C PHE A 207 -10.77 1.96 19.32
N ASP A 208 -12.06 2.07 19.65
CA ASP A 208 -12.52 2.30 21.01
C ASP A 208 -12.89 0.99 21.68
N ARG A 209 -12.05 0.56 22.60
CA ARG A 209 -12.22 -0.70 23.33
C ARG A 209 -13.15 -0.61 24.54
N THR A 210 -13.56 0.60 24.91
CA THR A 210 -14.47 0.82 26.05
C THR A 210 -15.93 0.61 25.66
N GLY A 211 -16.26 0.81 24.37
CA GLY A 211 -17.63 0.83 23.87
C GLY A 211 -18.41 2.08 24.31
N GLU A 212 -17.73 3.06 24.91
CA GLU A 212 -18.36 4.30 25.40
C GLU A 212 -18.54 5.33 24.28
N LEU A 213 -17.68 5.30 23.25
CA LEU A 213 -17.71 6.27 22.17
C LEU A 213 -18.66 5.82 21.05
N THR A 214 -19.53 6.74 20.65
CA THR A 214 -20.28 6.62 19.39
C THR A 214 -19.33 6.69 18.19
N ALA A 215 -19.75 6.15 17.04
CA ALA A 215 -18.97 6.23 15.80
C ALA A 215 -18.62 7.67 15.39
N GLU A 216 -19.50 8.65 15.66
CA GLU A 216 -19.23 10.07 15.38
C GLU A 216 -18.17 10.65 16.32
N GLN A 217 -18.23 10.35 17.62
CA GLN A 217 -17.19 10.75 18.57
C GLN A 217 -15.85 10.12 18.20
N LEU A 218 -15.84 8.83 17.84
CA LEU A 218 -14.63 8.16 17.40
C LEU A 218 -14.09 8.73 16.08
N ALA A 219 -14.96 9.15 15.15
CA ALA A 219 -14.55 9.82 13.92
C ALA A 219 -13.83 11.14 14.21
N ALA A 220 -14.39 11.96 15.13
CA ALA A 220 -13.75 13.20 15.58
C ALA A 220 -12.38 12.91 16.23
N ARG A 221 -12.30 11.92 17.12
CA ARG A 221 -11.03 11.47 17.73
C ARG A 221 -10.03 11.00 16.67
N THR A 222 -10.48 10.25 15.68
CA THR A 222 -9.60 9.76 14.61
C THR A 222 -9.03 10.93 13.81
N SER A 223 -9.84 11.95 13.51
CA SER A 223 -9.37 13.18 12.86
C SER A 223 -8.33 13.94 13.72
N GLU A 224 -8.53 14.03 15.03
CA GLU A 224 -7.56 14.59 15.98
C GLU A 224 -6.25 13.78 15.97
N LEU A 225 -6.34 12.45 16.04
CA LEU A 225 -5.18 11.55 16.02
C LEU A 225 -4.37 11.72 14.74
N ARG A 226 -5.05 11.74 13.58
CA ARG A 226 -4.41 11.94 12.27
C ARG A 226 -3.60 13.22 12.22
N THR A 227 -4.16 14.32 12.74
CA THR A 227 -3.53 15.64 12.73
C THR A 227 -2.20 15.66 13.48
N VAL A 228 -2.05 14.85 14.53
CA VAL A 228 -0.79 14.77 15.31
C VAL A 228 0.12 13.63 14.85
N THR A 229 -0.43 12.63 14.15
CA THR A 229 0.27 11.42 13.71
C THR A 229 0.93 11.59 12.36
N GLU A 230 0.27 12.24 11.40
CA GLU A 230 0.71 12.37 10.02
C GLU A 230 1.50 13.68 9.86
N GLN A 231 2.82 13.56 9.72
CA GLN A 231 3.76 14.69 9.65
C GLN A 231 4.40 14.75 8.26
N PRO A 232 4.65 15.93 7.67
CA PRO A 232 5.38 16.01 6.41
C PRO A 232 6.75 15.32 6.51
N ALA A 233 7.04 14.44 5.55
CA ALA A 233 8.30 13.69 5.43
C ALA A 233 9.48 14.58 5.02
#